data_AF-A0A094C9F3-F1
#
_entry.id   AF-A0A094C9F3-F1
#
_cell.length_a   1.000
_cell.length_b   1.000
_cell.length_c   1.000
_cell.angle_alpha   90.00
_cell.angle_beta   90.00
_cell.angle_gamma   90.00
#
_symmetry.space_group_name_H-M   'P 1'
#
loop_
_entity.id
_entity.type
_entity.pdbx_description
1 polymer ?
#
loop_
_entity_poly.entity_id
_entity_poly.type
_entity_poly.pdbx_seq_one_letter_code
_entity_poly.pdbx_strand_id
1 'polypeptide(L)'
;LRGIDTHGSQRLPSYLARIRSGVLSPTAIPVLTQTTPVAAHIDGKNAFGFVSAHQGMEAAIEAAKVYGIGMVSISHSNHFGMSAWLVQQALDAGLMSLVFTNSSPALPAWGGREKLMGVSPIAAGAPAGSTKPFILDMAPSVAARGKIYKALRRGEKIPGDWALDGEGRPTEDPAEALKGVMLPMGGPKGSGLAVMMDVFSGVLSGSAFAGGVTGPYDPSKPADVGHFLVAIKPDLFMDMEAFKERMDTLYQKVVGSEKMAGVDRIFFPGEIEQETMEKRLAGGIPFVQAEIDALNAEAALVGVEKLEV
;
A
#
# COMPACT_ATOMS: atom_id res chain seq x y z
N LEU A 1 3.22 12.59 5.74
CA LEU A 1 3.30 12.40 7.22
C LEU A 1 4.10 11.18 7.62
N ARG A 2 3.70 9.95 7.25
CA ARG A 2 4.37 8.70 7.66
C ARG A 2 5.69 8.36 6.94
N GLY A 3 6.27 9.26 6.15
CA GLY A 3 7.51 9.00 5.40
C GLY A 3 7.36 8.16 4.13
N ILE A 4 6.14 7.74 3.76
CA ILE A 4 5.86 7.04 2.50
C ILE A 4 5.57 8.05 1.39
N ASP A 5 6.59 8.82 1.04
CA ASP A 5 6.46 10.00 0.17
C ASP A 5 6.02 9.65 -1.26
N THR A 6 6.39 8.45 -1.72
CA THR A 6 5.99 7.90 -3.03
C THR A 6 4.48 7.61 -3.16
N HIS A 7 3.72 7.66 -2.07
CA HIS A 7 2.26 7.44 -2.05
C HIS A 7 1.51 8.60 -1.37
N GLY A 8 2.15 9.77 -1.28
CA GLY A 8 1.58 11.02 -0.76
C GLY A 8 1.25 12.04 -1.85
N SER A 9 1.47 13.33 -1.55
CA SER A 9 1.21 14.46 -2.45
C SER A 9 1.93 14.36 -3.80
N GLN A 10 3.06 13.65 -3.87
CA GLN A 10 3.79 13.39 -5.12
C GLN A 10 2.96 12.64 -6.18
N ARG A 11 1.85 11.99 -5.78
CA ARG A 11 0.93 11.33 -6.70
C ARG A 11 -0.07 12.27 -7.36
N LEU A 12 -0.23 13.49 -6.85
CA LEU A 12 -1.25 14.42 -7.33
C LEU A 12 -1.13 14.69 -8.84
N PRO A 13 0.05 14.97 -9.43
CA PRO A 13 0.16 15.17 -10.89
C PRO A 13 -0.33 13.96 -11.70
N SER A 14 -0.01 12.73 -11.26
CA SER A 14 -0.45 11.52 -11.96
C SER A 14 -1.98 11.33 -11.91
N TYR A 15 -2.62 11.65 -10.78
CA TYR A 15 -4.07 11.60 -10.68
C TYR A 15 -4.74 12.67 -11.53
N LEU A 16 -4.22 13.90 -11.52
CA LEU A 16 -4.74 15.01 -12.32
C LEU A 16 -4.61 14.74 -13.82
N ALA A 17 -3.50 14.15 -14.27
CA ALA A 17 -3.35 13.69 -15.64
C ALA A 17 -4.43 12.67 -16.03
N ARG A 18 -4.69 11.68 -15.17
CA ARG A 18 -5.75 10.67 -15.40
C ARG A 18 -7.16 11.27 -15.45
N ILE A 19 -7.44 12.29 -14.62
CA ILE A 19 -8.70 13.03 -14.66
C ILE A 19 -8.85 13.76 -15.99
N ARG A 20 -7.82 14.50 -16.42
CA ARG A 20 -7.84 15.24 -17.69
C ARG A 20 -8.02 14.30 -18.89
N SER A 21 -7.50 13.08 -18.82
CA SER A 21 -7.67 12.05 -19.85
C SER A 21 -8.99 11.26 -19.75
N GLY A 22 -9.85 11.54 -18.76
CA GLY A 22 -11.14 10.88 -18.58
C GLY A 22 -11.05 9.42 -18.10
N VAL A 23 -9.88 8.97 -17.67
CA VAL A 23 -9.63 7.58 -17.23
C VAL A 23 -9.64 7.43 -15.70
N LEU A 24 -9.93 8.52 -14.98
CA LEU A 24 -10.30 8.55 -13.56
C LEU A 24 -11.45 9.54 -13.42
N SER A 25 -12.54 9.14 -12.76
CA SER A 25 -13.69 10.00 -12.54
C SER A 25 -13.59 10.71 -11.18
N PRO A 26 -13.44 12.05 -11.13
CA PRO A 26 -13.38 12.78 -9.87
C PRO A 26 -14.74 12.94 -9.20
N THR A 27 -15.84 12.66 -9.92
CA THR A 27 -17.23 12.85 -9.46
C THR A 27 -18.02 11.56 -9.36
N ALA A 28 -17.44 10.42 -9.75
CA ALA A 28 -18.09 9.12 -9.59
C ALA A 28 -18.29 8.81 -8.10
N ILE A 29 -19.47 8.28 -7.79
CA ILE A 29 -19.85 7.85 -6.45
C ILE A 29 -19.82 6.32 -6.45
N PRO A 30 -18.96 5.70 -5.63
CA PRO A 30 -18.95 4.25 -5.50
C PRO A 30 -20.29 3.73 -4.96
N VAL A 31 -20.70 2.57 -5.45
CA VAL A 31 -21.99 1.96 -5.12
C VAL A 31 -21.76 0.77 -4.21
N LEU A 32 -22.17 0.91 -2.95
CA LEU A 32 -22.15 -0.18 -1.97
C LEU A 32 -23.41 -1.03 -2.09
N THR A 33 -23.23 -2.34 -2.14
CA THR A 33 -24.29 -3.35 -2.06
C THR A 33 -23.99 -4.30 -0.91
N GLN A 34 -24.84 -4.31 0.11
CA GLN A 34 -24.72 -5.28 1.20
C GLN A 34 -25.03 -6.68 0.66
N THR A 35 -24.10 -7.62 0.83
CA THR A 35 -24.26 -9.01 0.36
C THR A 35 -24.77 -9.92 1.48
N THR A 36 -24.23 -9.77 2.69
CA THR A 36 -24.67 -10.44 3.92
C THR A 36 -24.50 -9.48 5.10
N PRO A 37 -24.95 -9.77 6.32
CA PRO A 37 -24.70 -8.87 7.47
C PRO A 37 -23.23 -8.55 7.74
N VAL A 38 -22.30 -9.40 7.28
CA VAL A 38 -20.85 -9.24 7.48
C VAL A 38 -20.06 -8.98 6.21
N ALA A 39 -20.71 -8.95 5.04
CA ALA A 39 -20.05 -8.81 3.76
C ALA A 39 -20.76 -7.80 2.85
N ALA A 40 -19.99 -6.92 2.22
CA ALA A 40 -20.48 -6.01 1.20
C ALA A 40 -19.58 -6.04 -0.06
N HIS A 41 -20.15 -5.59 -1.17
CA HIS A 41 -19.42 -5.33 -2.40
C HIS A 41 -19.56 -3.86 -2.77
N ILE A 42 -18.46 -3.23 -3.18
CA ILE A 42 -18.45 -1.87 -3.72
C ILE A 42 -18.03 -1.90 -5.18
N ASP A 43 -18.88 -1.38 -6.05
CA ASP A 43 -18.47 -0.99 -7.40
C ASP A 43 -17.92 0.43 -7.34
N GLY A 44 -16.62 0.58 -7.57
CA GLY A 44 -15.88 1.83 -7.51
C GLY A 44 -16.26 2.85 -8.57
N LYS A 45 -16.96 2.45 -9.64
CA LYS A 45 -17.38 3.34 -10.75
C LYS A 45 -16.24 4.20 -11.32
N ASN A 46 -15.02 3.66 -11.30
CA ASN A 46 -13.79 4.36 -11.69
C ASN A 46 -13.52 5.67 -10.92
N ALA A 47 -14.03 5.77 -9.69
CA ALA A 47 -13.73 6.84 -8.75
C ALA A 47 -12.28 6.73 -8.23
N PHE A 48 -11.87 7.69 -7.42
CA PHE A 48 -10.63 7.59 -6.67
C PHE A 48 -10.59 6.35 -5.76
N GLY A 49 -9.47 5.63 -5.79
CA GLY A 49 -9.28 4.44 -4.97
C GLY A 49 -9.46 4.69 -3.48
N PHE A 50 -8.96 5.84 -2.99
CA PHE A 50 -9.11 6.21 -1.58
C PHE A 50 -10.54 6.57 -1.19
N VAL A 51 -11.42 6.95 -2.13
CA VAL A 51 -12.84 7.17 -1.85
C VAL A 51 -13.55 5.82 -1.71
N SER A 52 -13.36 4.90 -2.67
CA SER A 52 -13.95 3.56 -2.59
C SER A 52 -13.46 2.79 -1.37
N ALA A 53 -12.15 2.85 -1.09
CA ALA A 53 -11.56 2.12 0.02
C ALA A 53 -11.96 2.66 1.39
N HIS A 54 -12.12 3.98 1.52
CA HIS A 54 -12.62 4.59 2.76
C HIS A 54 -14.05 4.10 3.05
N GLN A 55 -14.96 4.22 2.07
CA GLN A 55 -16.33 3.73 2.21
C GLN A 55 -16.37 2.23 2.53
N GLY A 56 -15.48 1.44 1.90
CA GLY A 56 -15.37 0.01 2.17
C GLY A 56 -14.89 -0.32 3.57
N MET A 57 -13.89 0.40 4.08
CA MET A 57 -13.42 0.19 5.44
C MET A 57 -14.45 0.63 6.48
N GLU A 58 -15.18 1.73 6.24
CA GLU A 58 -16.30 2.14 7.11
C GLU A 58 -17.37 1.04 7.21
N ALA A 59 -17.81 0.48 6.08
CA ALA A 59 -18.78 -0.61 6.08
C ALA A 59 -18.25 -1.89 6.76
N ALA A 60 -16.95 -2.21 6.58
CA ALA A 60 -16.32 -3.32 7.28
C ALA A 60 -16.30 -3.09 8.81
N ILE A 61 -15.97 -1.88 9.25
CA ILE A 61 -15.96 -1.49 10.67
C ILE A 61 -17.37 -1.57 11.26
N GLU A 62 -18.39 -1.06 10.57
CA GLU A 62 -19.78 -1.12 11.01
C GLU A 62 -20.25 -2.56 11.23
N ALA A 63 -20.02 -3.43 10.24
CA ALA A 63 -20.35 -4.84 10.35
C ALA A 63 -19.57 -5.53 11.48
N ALA A 64 -18.26 -5.26 11.61
CA ALA A 64 -17.42 -5.87 12.63
C ALA A 64 -17.82 -5.45 14.06
N LYS A 65 -18.30 -4.22 14.27
CA LYS A 65 -18.80 -3.78 15.58
C LYS A 65 -20.02 -4.58 16.05
N VAL A 66 -20.89 -4.98 15.13
CA VAL A 66 -22.14 -5.69 15.45
C VAL A 66 -21.94 -7.20 15.45
N TYR A 67 -21.27 -7.74 14.44
CA TYR A 67 -21.19 -9.17 14.16
C TYR A 67 -19.79 -9.77 14.40
N GLY A 68 -18.83 -8.95 14.79
CA GLY A 68 -17.47 -9.37 15.07
C GLY A 68 -16.52 -9.36 13.87
N ILE A 69 -17.04 -9.46 12.64
CA ILE A 69 -16.25 -9.36 11.42
C ILE A 69 -17.01 -8.58 10.35
N GLY A 70 -16.27 -7.83 9.55
CA GLY A 70 -16.75 -7.20 8.34
C GLY A 70 -15.75 -7.38 7.22
N MET A 71 -16.22 -7.71 6.02
CA MET A 71 -15.39 -7.86 4.84
C MET A 71 -16.00 -7.14 3.64
N VAL A 72 -15.18 -6.44 2.87
CA VAL A 72 -15.64 -5.69 1.70
C VAL A 72 -14.74 -5.99 0.52
N SER A 73 -15.36 -6.42 -0.58
CA SER A 73 -14.72 -6.56 -1.88
C SER A 73 -15.02 -5.32 -2.73
N ILE A 74 -14.01 -4.76 -3.39
CA ILE A 74 -14.13 -3.52 -4.17
C ILE A 74 -13.63 -3.78 -5.59
N SER A 75 -14.47 -3.47 -6.58
CA SER A 75 -14.16 -3.58 -8.01
C SER A 75 -14.17 -2.22 -8.71
N HIS A 76 -13.65 -2.18 -9.93
CA HIS A 76 -13.61 -1.03 -10.83
C HIS A 76 -13.09 0.24 -10.16
N SER A 77 -12.05 0.10 -9.33
CA SER A 77 -11.46 1.19 -8.56
C SER A 77 -10.11 1.67 -9.15
N ASN A 78 -9.41 2.52 -8.41
CA ASN A 78 -8.12 3.10 -8.77
C ASN A 78 -7.11 2.93 -7.62
N HIS A 79 -5.90 3.44 -7.82
CA HIS A 79 -4.87 3.47 -6.78
C HIS A 79 -5.34 4.26 -5.54
N PHE A 80 -5.20 3.68 -4.34
CA PHE A 80 -5.69 4.26 -3.07
C PHE A 80 -4.60 4.85 -2.16
N GLY A 81 -3.35 4.94 -2.63
CA GLY A 81 -2.21 5.36 -1.82
C GLY A 81 -1.60 4.23 -0.98
N MET A 82 -1.21 4.56 0.24
CA MET A 82 -0.54 3.67 1.21
C MET A 82 -1.57 2.89 2.04
N SER A 83 -1.56 1.56 2.02
CA SER A 83 -2.60 0.75 2.69
C SER A 83 -2.72 0.98 4.20
N ALA A 84 -1.64 1.37 4.88
CA ALA A 84 -1.63 1.61 6.33
C ALA A 84 -2.67 2.64 6.83
N TRP A 85 -3.15 3.58 5.99
CA TRP A 85 -4.21 4.51 6.45
C TRP A 85 -5.57 3.81 6.60
N LEU A 86 -5.86 2.79 5.79
CA LEU A 86 -7.06 1.97 5.94
C LEU A 86 -6.98 1.09 7.19
N VAL A 87 -5.80 0.51 7.42
CA VAL A 87 -5.53 -0.21 8.68
C VAL A 87 -5.75 0.71 9.87
N GLN A 88 -5.23 1.94 9.84
CA GLN A 88 -5.43 2.92 10.89
C GLN A 88 -6.92 3.19 11.16
N GLN A 89 -7.78 3.29 10.14
CA GLN A 89 -9.22 3.50 10.35
C GLN A 89 -9.86 2.39 11.18
N ALA A 90 -9.48 1.13 10.94
CA ALA A 90 -9.96 0.01 11.74
C ALA A 90 -9.39 0.04 13.18
N LEU A 91 -8.11 0.39 13.33
CA LEU A 91 -7.46 0.52 14.64
C LEU A 91 -8.11 1.62 15.49
N ASP A 92 -8.45 2.76 14.88
CA ASP A 92 -9.14 3.87 15.52
C ASP A 92 -10.53 3.45 16.04
N ALA A 93 -11.12 2.42 15.42
CA ALA A 93 -12.37 1.79 15.86
C ALA A 93 -12.17 0.63 16.87
N GLY A 94 -10.93 0.38 17.31
CA GLY A 94 -10.60 -0.72 18.23
C GLY A 94 -10.60 -2.11 17.58
N LEU A 95 -10.47 -2.18 16.26
CA LEU A 95 -10.55 -3.42 15.47
C LEU A 95 -9.20 -3.79 14.87
N MET A 96 -8.97 -5.07 14.64
CA MET A 96 -7.90 -5.55 13.76
C MET A 96 -8.29 -5.39 12.29
N SER A 97 -7.30 -5.37 11.40
CA SER A 97 -7.57 -5.29 9.97
C SER A 97 -6.58 -6.06 9.10
N LEU A 98 -7.08 -6.51 7.95
CA LEU A 98 -6.31 -6.97 6.81
C LEU A 98 -6.75 -6.17 5.58
N VAL A 99 -5.79 -5.73 4.78
CA VAL A 99 -6.01 -4.93 3.57
C VAL A 99 -5.21 -5.54 2.42
N PHE A 100 -5.91 -5.81 1.33
CA PHE A 100 -5.39 -6.36 0.10
C PHE A 100 -5.75 -5.43 -1.06
N THR A 101 -4.82 -5.24 -1.98
CA THR A 101 -5.06 -4.60 -3.27
C THR A 101 -4.19 -5.27 -4.32
N ASN A 102 -4.58 -5.26 -5.59
CA ASN A 102 -3.66 -5.58 -6.69
C ASN A 102 -3.17 -4.29 -7.38
N SER A 103 -2.25 -4.42 -8.34
CA SER A 103 -1.67 -3.29 -9.09
C SER A 103 -1.14 -3.73 -10.43
N SER A 104 -0.77 -2.73 -11.25
CA SER A 104 -0.16 -2.93 -12.55
C SER A 104 1.11 -3.79 -12.50
N PRO A 105 1.43 -4.52 -13.59
CA PRO A 105 2.52 -5.48 -13.61
C PRO A 105 3.90 -4.87 -13.32
N ALA A 106 4.62 -5.50 -12.40
CA ALA A 106 5.94 -5.04 -11.96
C ALA A 106 6.89 -6.17 -11.53
N LEU A 107 6.37 -7.31 -11.07
CA LEU A 107 7.15 -8.48 -10.65
C LEU A 107 6.90 -9.68 -11.58
N PRO A 108 7.92 -10.54 -11.78
CA PRO A 108 7.72 -11.84 -12.40
C PRO A 108 7.16 -12.84 -11.39
N ALA A 109 6.36 -13.78 -11.89
CA ALA A 109 6.17 -15.03 -11.17
C ALA A 109 7.54 -15.68 -10.95
N TRP A 110 7.78 -16.28 -9.78
CA TRP A 110 9.09 -16.88 -9.49
C TRP A 110 9.45 -17.94 -10.55
N GLY A 111 10.65 -17.81 -11.13
CA GLY A 111 11.10 -18.62 -12.27
C GLY A 111 10.81 -18.01 -13.65
N GLY A 112 10.04 -16.94 -13.72
CA GLY A 112 9.81 -16.14 -14.93
C GLY A 112 10.68 -14.89 -15.00
N ARG A 113 10.60 -14.18 -16.14
CA ARG A 113 11.29 -12.90 -16.39
C ARG A 113 10.37 -11.78 -16.90
N GLU A 114 9.09 -12.08 -17.09
CA GLU A 114 8.09 -11.14 -17.57
C GLU A 114 7.47 -10.36 -16.41
N LYS A 115 7.12 -9.08 -16.60
CA LYS A 115 6.32 -8.33 -15.63
C LYS A 115 4.89 -8.84 -15.71
N LEU A 116 4.44 -9.54 -14.68
CA LEU A 116 3.09 -10.10 -14.63
C LEU A 116 2.31 -9.64 -13.40
N MET A 117 2.89 -9.80 -12.22
CA MET A 117 2.21 -9.53 -10.95
C MET A 117 2.47 -8.09 -10.48
N GLY A 118 1.54 -7.56 -9.71
CA GLY A 118 1.69 -6.26 -9.05
C GLY A 118 2.70 -6.26 -7.89
N VAL A 119 3.05 -5.06 -7.43
CA VAL A 119 3.83 -4.82 -6.18
C VAL A 119 2.95 -4.30 -5.06
N SER A 120 1.63 -4.50 -5.18
CA SER A 120 0.70 -3.99 -4.19
C SER A 120 0.96 -4.56 -2.82
N PRO A 121 0.85 -3.73 -1.78
CA PRO A 121 1.18 -4.18 -0.45
C PRO A 121 0.10 -5.08 0.13
N ILE A 122 0.55 -6.03 0.95
CA ILE A 122 -0.28 -6.57 2.01
C ILE A 122 -0.14 -5.64 3.22
N ALA A 123 -1.27 -5.25 3.80
CA ALA A 123 -1.27 -4.51 5.05
C ALA A 123 -2.14 -5.18 6.10
N ALA A 124 -1.72 -5.06 7.36
CA ALA A 124 -2.39 -5.65 8.50
C ALA A 124 -2.14 -4.80 9.74
N GLY A 125 -3.06 -4.85 10.70
CA GLY A 125 -2.83 -4.19 11.98
C GLY A 125 -3.67 -4.73 13.12
N ALA A 126 -3.19 -4.45 14.33
CA ALA A 126 -3.86 -4.78 15.58
C ALA A 126 -3.67 -3.67 16.63
N PRO A 127 -4.70 -3.37 17.44
CA PRO A 127 -4.59 -2.35 18.49
C PRO A 127 -3.64 -2.81 19.59
N ALA A 128 -3.04 -1.86 20.30
CA ALA A 128 -2.19 -2.09 21.46
C ALA A 128 -2.75 -1.37 22.69
N GLY A 129 -2.16 -1.63 23.86
CA GLY A 129 -2.51 -0.96 25.10
C GLY A 129 -1.72 0.33 25.26
N SER A 130 -0.62 0.23 25.99
CA SER A 130 0.31 1.31 26.30
C SER A 130 1.41 1.51 25.25
N THR A 131 1.61 0.54 24.36
CA THR A 131 2.66 0.58 23.32
C THR A 131 2.11 1.05 21.97
N LYS A 132 2.99 1.20 20.97
CA LYS A 132 2.56 1.53 19.61
C LYS A 132 1.77 0.34 19.01
N PRO A 133 0.65 0.59 18.30
CA PRO A 133 -0.08 -0.48 17.63
C PRO A 133 0.76 -1.15 16.54
N PHE A 134 0.44 -2.40 16.24
CA PHE A 134 1.00 -3.13 15.12
C PHE A 134 0.41 -2.60 13.82
N ILE A 135 1.27 -2.13 12.91
CA ILE A 135 0.88 -1.78 11.53
C ILE A 135 1.94 -2.32 10.57
N LEU A 136 1.59 -3.34 9.80
CA LEU A 136 2.37 -3.82 8.67
C LEU A 136 1.81 -3.21 7.39
N ASP A 137 2.68 -2.67 6.54
CA ASP A 137 2.36 -2.25 5.17
C ASP A 137 3.59 -2.52 4.30
N MET A 138 3.56 -3.61 3.53
CA MET A 138 4.73 -4.10 2.80
C MET A 138 4.41 -4.55 1.38
N ALA A 139 5.17 -4.05 0.41
CA ALA A 139 5.18 -4.55 -0.96
C ALA A 139 5.94 -5.89 -1.04
N PRO A 140 5.49 -6.88 -1.85
CA PRO A 140 6.10 -8.21 -1.96
C PRO A 140 7.44 -8.24 -2.72
N SER A 141 8.09 -7.09 -2.96
CA SER A 141 9.37 -7.01 -3.68
C SER A 141 10.56 -7.00 -2.73
N VAL A 142 11.69 -7.56 -3.18
CA VAL A 142 12.93 -7.59 -2.38
C VAL A 142 13.50 -6.18 -2.14
N ALA A 143 13.30 -5.28 -3.09
CA ALA A 143 13.66 -3.88 -3.01
C ALA A 143 12.62 -3.00 -3.73
N ALA A 144 12.53 -1.75 -3.31
CA ALA A 144 11.77 -0.74 -4.04
C ALA A 144 12.55 -0.26 -5.27
N ARG A 145 11.88 -0.04 -6.40
CA ARG A 145 12.51 0.46 -7.64
C ARG A 145 13.28 1.77 -7.43
N GLY A 146 12.83 2.60 -6.49
CA GLY A 146 13.53 3.83 -6.08
C GLY A 146 14.95 3.59 -5.56
N LYS A 147 15.24 2.45 -4.93
CA LYS A 147 16.59 2.08 -4.47
C LYS A 147 17.53 1.84 -5.66
N ILE A 148 17.04 1.21 -6.73
CA ILE A 148 17.81 0.98 -7.96
C ILE A 148 18.11 2.32 -8.66
N TYR A 149 17.11 3.20 -8.78
CA TYR A 149 17.33 4.55 -9.31
C TYR A 149 18.32 5.36 -8.47
N LYS A 150 18.31 5.20 -7.15
CA LYS A 150 19.27 5.84 -6.25
C LYS A 150 20.69 5.32 -6.49
N ALA A 151 20.87 4.00 -6.59
CA ALA A 151 22.16 3.38 -6.91
C ALA A 151 22.69 3.85 -8.27
N LEU A 152 21.83 3.88 -9.30
CA LEU A 152 22.18 4.41 -10.62
C LEU A 152 22.70 5.84 -10.55
N ARG A 153 21.98 6.74 -9.86
CA ARG A 153 22.41 8.15 -9.70
C ARG A 153 23.73 8.31 -8.96
N ARG A 154 24.11 7.33 -8.13
CA ARG A 154 25.35 7.34 -7.35
C ARG A 154 26.50 6.56 -7.98
N GLY A 155 26.26 5.88 -9.11
CA GLY A 155 27.25 4.97 -9.70
C GLY A 155 27.55 3.77 -8.81
N GLU A 156 26.61 3.39 -7.93
CA GLU A 156 26.76 2.25 -7.02
C GLU A 156 26.19 0.98 -7.65
N LYS A 157 26.78 -0.17 -7.33
CA LYS A 157 26.21 -1.48 -7.64
C LYS A 157 24.99 -1.77 -6.76
N ILE A 158 24.06 -2.59 -7.24
CA ILE A 158 23.00 -3.19 -6.44
C ILE A 158 23.35 -4.65 -6.09
N PRO A 159 22.79 -5.22 -5.02
CA PRO A 159 22.86 -6.66 -4.79
C PRO A 159 22.29 -7.44 -5.98
N GLY A 160 23.00 -8.48 -6.42
CA GLY A 160 22.66 -9.23 -7.63
C GLY A 160 21.33 -9.99 -7.56
N ASP A 161 20.78 -10.20 -6.36
CA ASP A 161 19.50 -10.85 -6.11
C ASP A 161 18.30 -9.90 -6.10
N TRP A 162 18.51 -8.60 -6.38
CA TRP A 162 17.43 -7.62 -6.41
C TRP A 162 16.59 -7.65 -7.69
N ALA A 163 17.23 -7.94 -8.82
CA ALA A 163 16.63 -7.79 -10.13
C ALA A 163 17.28 -8.71 -11.18
N LEU A 164 16.53 -8.92 -12.25
CA LEU A 164 17.02 -9.52 -13.49
C LEU A 164 17.24 -8.44 -14.55
N ASP A 165 18.20 -8.66 -15.45
CA ASP A 165 18.38 -7.87 -16.67
C ASP A 165 17.29 -8.19 -17.72
N GLY A 166 17.38 -7.59 -18.91
CA GLY A 166 16.44 -7.85 -20.01
C GLY A 166 16.43 -9.28 -20.54
N GLU A 167 17.51 -10.04 -20.30
CA GLU A 167 17.63 -11.46 -20.69
C GLU A 167 17.13 -12.40 -19.57
N GLY A 168 16.81 -11.87 -18.40
CA GLY A 168 16.36 -12.66 -17.25
C GLY A 168 17.49 -13.18 -16.37
N ARG A 169 18.70 -12.62 -16.46
CA ARG A 169 19.85 -13.00 -15.62
C ARG A 169 19.97 -12.06 -14.42
N PRO A 170 20.34 -12.56 -13.22
CA PRO A 170 20.67 -11.71 -12.08
C PRO A 170 21.71 -10.65 -12.43
N THR A 171 21.56 -9.42 -11.94
CA THR A 171 22.45 -8.31 -12.27
C THR A 171 22.74 -7.39 -11.09
N GLU A 172 23.99 -6.95 -10.97
CA GLU A 172 24.43 -5.91 -10.03
C GLU A 172 24.42 -4.51 -10.65
N ASP A 173 24.19 -4.41 -11.96
CA ASP A 173 24.16 -3.14 -12.68
C ASP A 173 22.76 -2.53 -12.60
N PRO A 174 22.59 -1.37 -11.95
CA PRO A 174 21.28 -0.73 -11.84
C PRO A 174 20.71 -0.28 -13.19
N ALA A 175 21.53 0.01 -14.21
CA ALA A 175 21.06 0.36 -15.55
C ALA A 175 20.44 -0.85 -16.26
N GLU A 176 21.09 -2.02 -16.17
CA GLU A 176 20.55 -3.27 -16.72
C GLU A 176 19.32 -3.75 -15.94
N ALA A 177 19.33 -3.63 -14.60
CA ALA A 177 18.18 -3.94 -13.75
C ALA A 177 16.93 -3.14 -14.12
N LEU A 178 17.09 -1.87 -14.52
CA LEU A 178 15.96 -1.03 -14.91
C LEU A 178 15.33 -1.45 -16.24
N LYS A 179 16.09 -2.12 -17.11
CA LYS A 179 15.60 -2.71 -18.37
C LYS A 179 14.85 -4.02 -18.14
N GLY A 180 15.18 -4.76 -17.09
CA GLY A 180 14.51 -6.01 -16.72
C GLY A 180 13.44 -5.83 -15.65
N VAL A 181 13.46 -6.74 -14.66
CA VAL A 181 12.42 -6.90 -13.64
C VAL A 181 12.99 -7.02 -12.23
N MET A 182 12.28 -6.49 -11.24
CA MET A 182 12.64 -6.69 -9.84
C MET A 182 12.14 -8.05 -9.35
N LEU A 183 12.88 -8.68 -8.44
CA LEU A 183 12.50 -9.99 -7.91
C LEU A 183 11.59 -9.89 -6.68
N PRO A 184 10.68 -10.86 -6.48
CA PRO A 184 9.88 -10.96 -5.26
C PRO A 184 10.75 -11.22 -4.02
N MET A 185 10.33 -10.70 -2.86
CA MET A 185 11.01 -10.96 -1.59
C MET A 185 10.98 -12.45 -1.23
N GLY A 186 12.06 -12.99 -0.66
CA GLY A 186 12.08 -14.41 -0.24
C GLY A 186 11.78 -15.41 -1.38
N GLY A 187 12.05 -15.03 -2.62
CA GLY A 187 11.89 -15.85 -3.83
C GLY A 187 10.45 -16.34 -4.03
N PRO A 188 10.19 -17.67 -4.06
CA PRO A 188 8.85 -18.22 -4.25
C PRO A 188 7.80 -17.70 -3.27
N LYS A 189 8.20 -17.34 -2.03
CA LYS A 189 7.26 -16.86 -1.00
C LYS A 189 6.68 -15.49 -1.34
N GLY A 190 7.51 -14.53 -1.73
CA GLY A 190 7.03 -13.21 -2.17
C GLY A 190 6.25 -13.30 -3.46
N SER A 191 6.62 -14.22 -4.36
CA SER A 191 5.79 -14.51 -5.55
C SER A 191 4.41 -15.02 -5.14
N GLY A 192 4.32 -15.91 -4.15
CA GLY A 192 3.05 -16.38 -3.60
C GLY A 192 2.22 -15.26 -2.98
N LEU A 193 2.85 -14.32 -2.25
CA LEU A 193 2.18 -13.14 -1.72
C LEU A 193 1.62 -12.24 -2.83
N ALA A 194 2.37 -12.05 -3.93
CA ALA A 194 1.91 -11.26 -5.07
C ALA A 194 0.73 -11.94 -5.79
N VAL A 195 0.74 -13.27 -5.96
CA VAL A 195 -0.41 -14.03 -6.48
C VAL A 195 -1.61 -13.90 -5.55
N MET A 196 -1.41 -13.99 -4.23
CA MET A 196 -2.48 -13.81 -3.25
C MET A 196 -3.17 -12.45 -3.40
N MET A 197 -2.42 -11.37 -3.65
CA MET A 197 -3.02 -10.05 -3.91
C MET A 197 -3.96 -10.08 -5.13
N ASP A 198 -3.54 -10.71 -6.24
CA ASP A 198 -4.38 -10.83 -7.43
C ASP A 198 -5.62 -11.71 -7.19
N VAL A 199 -5.49 -12.78 -6.40
CA VAL A 199 -6.62 -13.65 -6.04
C VAL A 199 -7.67 -12.88 -5.23
N PHE A 200 -7.26 -12.24 -4.13
CA PHE A 200 -8.20 -11.56 -3.23
C PHE A 200 -8.71 -10.24 -3.77
N SER A 201 -7.92 -9.54 -4.58
CA SER A 201 -8.25 -8.17 -4.99
C SER A 201 -8.65 -8.06 -6.45
N GLY A 202 -8.12 -8.86 -7.36
CA GLY A 202 -8.53 -8.87 -8.77
C GLY A 202 -9.62 -9.89 -9.04
N VAL A 203 -9.27 -11.18 -8.91
CA VAL A 203 -10.16 -12.31 -9.25
C VAL A 203 -11.44 -12.30 -8.42
N LEU A 204 -11.34 -12.15 -7.10
CA LEU A 204 -12.50 -12.15 -6.20
C LEU A 204 -13.41 -10.93 -6.38
N SER A 205 -12.86 -9.76 -6.69
CA SER A 205 -13.66 -8.54 -6.83
C SER A 205 -14.36 -8.43 -8.18
N GLY A 206 -13.81 -9.07 -9.21
CA GLY A 206 -14.27 -8.90 -10.59
C GLY A 206 -13.54 -7.79 -11.35
N SER A 207 -12.51 -7.16 -10.76
CA SER A 207 -11.60 -6.24 -11.44
C SER A 207 -10.52 -6.95 -12.24
N ALA A 208 -9.75 -6.18 -13.01
CA ALA A 208 -8.58 -6.67 -13.72
C ALA A 208 -7.60 -7.43 -12.81
N PHE A 209 -6.99 -8.47 -13.36
CA PHE A 209 -6.05 -9.37 -12.70
C PHE A 209 -5.03 -9.91 -13.71
N ALA A 210 -4.00 -10.62 -13.25
CA ALA A 210 -3.05 -11.36 -14.09
C ALA A 210 -2.47 -10.54 -15.26
N GLY A 211 -1.99 -9.33 -14.97
CA GLY A 211 -1.45 -8.44 -16.00
C GLY A 211 -2.37 -7.30 -16.41
N GLY A 212 -3.67 -7.39 -16.12
CA GLY A 212 -4.68 -6.50 -16.70
C GLY A 212 -4.76 -5.09 -16.11
N VAL A 213 -4.26 -4.89 -14.89
CA VAL A 213 -4.38 -3.61 -14.17
C VAL A 213 -3.53 -2.51 -14.83
N THR A 214 -4.12 -1.36 -15.12
CA THR A 214 -3.41 -0.22 -15.69
C THR A 214 -2.76 0.62 -14.60
N GLY A 215 -1.49 1.03 -14.82
CA GLY A 215 -0.70 1.74 -13.83
C GLY A 215 -1.18 3.17 -13.56
N PRO A 216 -0.92 3.73 -12.37
CA PRO A 216 -1.34 5.09 -12.01
C PRO A 216 -0.66 6.19 -12.84
N TYR A 217 0.43 5.87 -13.54
CA TYR A 217 1.14 6.79 -14.44
C TYR A 217 0.72 6.65 -15.91
N ASP A 218 -0.15 5.71 -16.24
CA ASP A 218 -0.62 5.48 -17.61
C ASP A 218 -2.04 6.04 -17.79
N PRO A 219 -2.20 7.20 -18.46
CA PRO A 219 -3.50 7.84 -18.64
C PRO A 219 -4.29 7.30 -19.84
N SER A 220 -3.88 6.20 -20.48
CA SER A 220 -4.51 5.69 -21.72
C SER A 220 -5.84 4.97 -21.51
N LYS A 221 -6.07 4.39 -20.33
CA LYS A 221 -7.30 3.66 -19.99
C LYS A 221 -7.55 3.60 -18.46
N PRO A 222 -8.77 3.25 -18.03
CA PRO A 222 -9.08 3.02 -16.61
C PRO A 222 -8.14 2.01 -15.96
N ALA A 223 -7.87 2.20 -14.66
CA ALA A 223 -6.96 1.35 -13.90
C ALA A 223 -7.54 -0.04 -13.66
N ASP A 224 -8.83 -0.08 -13.32
CA ASP A 224 -9.56 -1.28 -12.94
C ASP A 224 -8.86 -2.08 -11.84
N VAL A 225 -8.45 -1.36 -10.79
CA VAL A 225 -7.86 -1.95 -9.59
C VAL A 225 -8.98 -2.50 -8.73
N GLY A 226 -8.76 -3.66 -8.13
CA GLY A 226 -9.64 -4.15 -7.08
C GLY A 226 -8.96 -4.18 -5.71
N HIS A 227 -9.78 -4.26 -4.67
CA HIS A 227 -9.36 -4.26 -3.27
C HIS A 227 -10.18 -5.27 -2.46
N PHE A 228 -9.61 -5.76 -1.37
CA PHE A 228 -10.34 -6.54 -0.38
C PHE A 228 -9.94 -6.09 1.02
N LEU A 229 -10.93 -5.74 1.83
CA LEU A 229 -10.75 -5.11 3.14
C LEU A 229 -11.44 -5.98 4.20
N VAL A 230 -10.79 -6.15 5.33
CA VAL A 230 -11.33 -6.91 6.46
C VAL A 230 -11.14 -6.11 7.74
N ALA A 231 -12.18 -6.05 8.56
CA ALA A 231 -12.13 -5.58 9.94
C ALA A 231 -12.58 -6.72 10.88
N ILE A 232 -11.85 -6.95 11.96
CA ILE A 232 -12.07 -8.07 12.88
C ILE A 232 -12.06 -7.55 14.31
N LYS A 233 -13.07 -7.92 15.08
CA LYS A 233 -13.20 -7.53 16.48
C LYS A 233 -12.38 -8.48 17.36
N PRO A 234 -11.34 -8.00 18.07
CA PRO A 234 -10.51 -8.87 18.93
C PRO A 234 -11.30 -9.48 20.08
N ASP A 235 -12.28 -8.73 20.60
CA ASP A 235 -12.99 -9.09 21.82
C ASP A 235 -14.00 -10.26 21.68
N LEU A 236 -14.08 -10.87 20.48
CA LEU A 236 -14.82 -12.10 20.25
C LEU A 236 -14.17 -13.31 20.91
N PHE A 237 -12.85 -13.26 21.07
CA PHE A 237 -12.05 -14.42 21.47
C PHE A 237 -11.42 -14.26 22.85
N MET A 238 -11.28 -13.03 23.34
CA MET A 238 -10.76 -12.70 24.67
C MET A 238 -11.16 -11.28 25.08
N ASP A 239 -11.05 -10.92 26.35
CA ASP A 239 -11.21 -9.53 26.79
C ASP A 239 -10.26 -8.59 26.01
N MET A 240 -10.78 -7.42 25.61
CA MET A 240 -10.02 -6.38 24.90
C MET A 240 -8.80 -5.91 25.70
N GLU A 241 -8.90 -5.75 27.02
CA GLU A 241 -7.76 -5.31 27.82
C GLU A 241 -6.70 -6.41 27.91
N ALA A 242 -7.11 -7.67 28.05
CA ALA A 242 -6.20 -8.81 27.97
C ALA A 242 -5.53 -8.93 26.59
N PHE A 243 -6.26 -8.65 25.51
CA PHE A 243 -5.69 -8.59 24.15
C PHE A 243 -4.60 -7.52 24.05
N LYS A 244 -4.89 -6.30 24.51
CA LYS A 244 -3.95 -5.17 24.50
C LYS A 244 -2.71 -5.42 25.34
N GLU A 245 -2.84 -5.98 26.54
CA GLU A 245 -1.69 -6.36 27.38
C GLU A 245 -0.78 -7.39 26.70
N ARG A 246 -1.37 -8.34 25.96
CA ARG A 246 -0.61 -9.33 25.19
C ARG A 246 0.08 -8.69 23.99
N MET A 247 -0.55 -7.71 23.34
CA MET A 247 0.07 -6.92 22.28
C MET A 247 1.23 -6.08 22.81
N ASP A 248 1.09 -5.46 23.98
CA ASP A 248 2.17 -4.75 24.66
C ASP A 248 3.32 -5.70 25.01
N THR A 249 3.01 -6.90 25.52
CA THR A 249 4.02 -7.95 25.77
C THR A 249 4.76 -8.35 24.50
N LEU A 250 4.05 -8.51 23.37
CA LEU A 250 4.65 -8.83 22.09
C LEU A 250 5.58 -7.71 21.61
N TYR A 251 5.12 -6.45 21.67
CA TYR A 251 5.94 -5.29 21.34
C TYR A 251 7.23 -5.28 22.16
N GLN A 252 7.12 -5.36 23.50
CA GLN A 252 8.28 -5.30 24.40
C GLN A 252 9.28 -6.43 24.14
N LYS A 253 8.80 -7.65 23.88
CA LYS A 253 9.67 -8.78 23.55
C LYS A 253 10.38 -8.60 22.21
N VAL A 254 9.71 -8.05 21.20
CA VAL A 254 10.32 -7.84 19.87
C VAL A 254 11.37 -6.74 19.95
N VAL A 255 11.03 -5.56 20.45
CA VAL A 255 11.96 -4.41 20.49
C VAL A 255 13.08 -4.61 21.52
N GLY A 256 12.83 -5.40 22.56
CA GLY A 256 13.79 -5.75 23.62
C GLY A 256 14.61 -7.02 23.35
N SER A 257 14.46 -7.66 22.19
CA SER A 257 15.24 -8.86 21.84
C SER A 257 16.73 -8.55 21.74
N GLU A 258 17.56 -9.58 21.91
CA GLU A 258 19.00 -9.48 21.64
C GLU A 258 19.24 -9.00 20.21
N LYS A 259 20.12 -8.01 20.08
CA LYS A 259 20.42 -7.34 18.81
C LYS A 259 21.55 -8.08 18.11
N MET A 260 21.44 -8.20 16.79
CA MET A 260 22.57 -8.65 15.98
C MET A 260 23.71 -7.64 16.01
N ALA A 261 24.93 -8.09 15.70
CA ALA A 261 26.10 -7.22 15.63
C ALA A 261 25.86 -6.04 14.67
N GLY A 262 26.18 -4.83 15.12
CA GLY A 262 26.01 -3.59 14.34
C GLY A 262 24.58 -3.04 14.27
N VAL A 263 23.62 -3.61 15.01
CA VAL A 263 22.25 -3.08 15.11
C VAL A 263 22.04 -2.34 16.43
N ASP A 264 21.73 -1.05 16.33
CA ASP A 264 21.50 -0.18 17.49
C ASP A 264 20.14 -0.40 18.14
N ARG A 265 19.09 -0.64 17.33
CA ARG A 265 17.70 -0.74 17.76
C ARG A 265 16.90 -1.69 16.86
N ILE A 266 16.01 -2.46 17.48
CA ILE A 266 14.97 -3.24 16.80
C ILE A 266 13.68 -2.43 16.81
N PHE A 267 13.01 -2.35 15.66
CA PHE A 267 11.74 -1.65 15.52
C PHE A 267 10.58 -2.65 15.43
N PHE A 268 9.44 -2.28 15.98
CA PHE A 268 8.19 -2.98 15.75
C PHE A 268 7.56 -2.55 14.41
N PRO A 269 6.82 -3.41 13.69
CA PRO A 269 6.21 -3.03 12.41
C PRO A 269 5.29 -1.81 12.54
N GLY A 270 5.59 -0.78 11.75
CA GLY A 270 4.90 0.51 11.74
C GLY A 270 5.49 1.56 12.68
N GLU A 271 6.43 1.20 13.55
CA GLU A 271 7.03 2.13 14.52
C GLU A 271 7.84 3.23 13.84
N ILE A 272 8.58 2.88 12.78
CA ILE A 272 9.39 3.83 11.99
C ILE A 272 8.48 4.91 11.38
N GLU A 273 7.36 4.49 10.79
CA GLU A 273 6.38 5.36 10.14
C GLU A 273 5.64 6.24 11.17
N GLN A 274 5.31 5.68 12.34
CA GLN A 274 4.66 6.40 13.44
C GLN A 274 5.58 7.48 14.03
N GLU A 275 6.85 7.16 14.31
CA GLU A 275 7.84 8.16 14.75
C GLU A 275 8.09 9.25 13.69
N THR A 276 8.08 8.86 12.40
CA THR A 276 8.23 9.82 11.32
C THR A 276 7.04 10.77 11.24
N MET A 277 5.83 10.25 11.47
CA MET A 277 4.62 11.08 11.55
C MET A 277 4.68 12.05 12.72
N GLU A 278 5.06 11.63 13.92
CA GLU A 278 5.25 12.49 15.09
C GLU A 278 6.22 13.65 14.77
N LYS A 279 7.38 13.34 14.20
CA LYS A 279 8.39 14.34 13.79
C LYS A 279 7.85 15.31 12.74
N ARG A 280 7.15 14.82 11.71
CA ARG A 280 6.64 15.66 10.62
C ARG A 280 5.38 16.45 10.98
N LEU A 281 4.62 16.01 11.97
CA LEU A 281 3.53 16.82 12.55
C LEU A 281 4.10 18.03 13.31
N ALA A 282 5.18 17.84 14.07
CA ALA A 282 5.81 18.92 14.83
C ALA A 282 6.70 19.84 13.97
N GLY A 283 7.43 19.27 13.00
CA GLY A 283 8.47 19.97 12.24
C GLY A 283 8.16 20.23 10.77
N GLY A 284 6.96 19.87 10.30
CA GLY A 284 6.58 19.99 8.89
C GLY A 284 7.04 18.81 8.02
N ILE A 285 6.57 18.80 6.77
CA ILE A 285 6.90 17.76 5.78
C ILE A 285 8.08 18.28 4.94
N PRO A 286 9.20 17.55 4.87
CA PRO A 286 10.30 17.92 4.01
C PRO A 286 9.92 17.70 2.54
N PHE A 287 10.12 18.72 1.71
CA PHE A 287 10.00 18.65 0.26
C PHE A 287 11.34 18.95 -0.40
N VAL A 288 11.60 18.33 -1.54
CA VAL A 288 12.68 18.79 -2.43
C VAL A 288 12.11 19.73 -3.48
N GLN A 289 12.95 20.63 -4.03
CA GLN A 289 12.50 21.63 -4.99
C GLN A 289 11.73 21.03 -6.18
N ALA A 290 12.19 19.90 -6.72
CA ALA A 290 11.53 19.22 -7.83
C ALA A 290 10.09 18.75 -7.51
N GLU A 291 9.81 18.40 -6.26
CA GLU A 291 8.45 18.02 -5.81
C GLU A 291 7.55 19.26 -5.74
N ILE A 292 8.08 20.38 -5.23
CA ILE A 292 7.37 21.67 -5.17
C ILE A 292 7.07 22.16 -6.59
N ASP A 293 8.05 22.12 -7.49
CA ASP A 293 7.91 22.56 -8.88
C ASP A 293 6.84 21.74 -9.61
N ALA A 294 6.82 20.42 -9.42
CA ALA A 294 5.81 19.55 -10.01
C ALA A 294 4.39 19.87 -9.53
N LEU A 295 4.22 20.18 -8.23
CA LEU A 295 2.92 20.59 -7.67
C LEU A 295 2.52 21.99 -8.15
N ASN A 296 3.46 22.93 -8.21
CA ASN A 296 3.23 24.29 -8.69
C ASN A 296 2.92 24.35 -10.19
N ALA A 297 3.44 23.42 -10.98
CA ALA A 297 3.06 23.25 -12.38
C ALA A 297 1.57 22.86 -12.50
N GLU A 298 1.09 21.93 -11.67
CA GLU A 298 -0.34 21.57 -11.63
C GLU A 298 -1.20 22.74 -11.13
N ALA A 299 -0.75 23.49 -10.11
CA ALA A 299 -1.44 24.66 -9.59
C ALA A 299 -1.65 25.72 -10.70
N ALA A 300 -0.62 25.98 -11.50
CA ALA A 300 -0.69 26.91 -12.62
C ALA A 300 -1.69 26.47 -13.71
N LEU A 301 -1.83 25.16 -13.97
CA LEU A 301 -2.79 24.64 -14.95
C LEU A 301 -4.25 24.88 -14.54
N VAL A 302 -4.54 24.93 -13.24
CA VAL A 302 -5.90 25.08 -12.70
C VAL A 302 -6.17 26.46 -12.09
N GLY A 303 -5.18 27.37 -12.14
CA GLY A 303 -5.34 28.75 -11.68
C GLY A 303 -5.45 28.93 -10.17
N VAL A 304 -4.82 28.05 -9.38
CA VAL A 304 -4.76 28.17 -7.91
C VAL A 304 -3.39 28.66 -7.44
N GLU A 305 -3.34 29.11 -6.19
CA GLU A 305 -2.10 29.59 -5.57
C GLU A 305 -1.04 28.50 -5.53
N LYS A 306 0.22 28.93 -5.66
CA LYS A 306 1.38 28.05 -5.56
C LYS A 306 1.60 27.63 -4.11
N LEU A 307 2.17 26.45 -3.93
CA LEU A 307 2.63 25.99 -2.64
C LEU A 307 3.77 26.90 -2.15
N GLU A 308 3.56 27.52 -0.99
CA GLU A 308 4.57 28.24 -0.22
C GLU A 308 5.11 27.27 0.84
N VAL A 309 6.41 26.95 0.79
CA VAL A 309 7.10 26.02 1.70
C VAL A 309 8.23 26.73 2.42
#